data_AF-A0A521Y7M1-F1
#
_entry.id   AF-A0A521Y7M1-F1
#
_cell.length_a   1.000
_cell.length_b   1.000
_cell.length_c   1.000
_cell.angle_alpha   90.00
_cell.angle_beta   90.00
_cell.angle_gamma   90.00
#
_symmetry.space_group_name_H-M   'P 1'
#
loop_
_entity.id
_entity.type
_entity.pdbx_description
1 polymer ?
#
loop_
_entity_poly.entity_id
_entity_poly.type
_entity_poly.pdbx_seq_one_letter_code
_entity_poly.pdbx_strand_id
1 'polypeptide(L)'
;MLQTRIDRHRCIGAGNCIAIAPTAFDWLPGEILKVAVADTSSVEEELLRQAVLSCPTQAITLEDLEDLLPWQLRGTQTAEPRRVVKTFMFTDIVKSTALVEAIGDEAWESLLHWHDQTLRSPFVAFKGREVVSTGDGFFIGFDSPDAAIDCAIAIQRSLTEHRRDHGFAPQVRIGLHASAATEAEGNFHGKGVHEAARIAALAEGAEILASRETAGQRPDQSEPRTVMLKGIAKPMEIVSIDWR
;
A
#
# COMPACT_ATOMS: atom_id res chain seq x y z
N MET A 1 -3.83 -1.89 17.01
CA MET A 1 -4.05 -3.28 17.53
C MET A 1 -3.21 -4.19 16.65
N LEU A 2 -2.29 -5.00 17.17
CA LEU A 2 -1.34 -5.71 16.31
C LEU A 2 -1.92 -7.01 15.72
N GLN A 3 -1.79 -7.19 14.41
CA GLN A 3 -2.04 -8.44 13.71
C GLN A 3 -0.71 -9.16 13.44
N THR A 4 -0.62 -10.40 13.88
CA THR A 4 0.52 -11.27 13.58
C THR A 4 0.19 -12.18 12.42
N ARG A 5 1.11 -12.32 11.47
CA ARG A 5 0.98 -13.23 10.33
C ARG A 5 2.20 -14.13 10.20
N ILE A 6 1.99 -15.37 9.76
CA ILE A 6 3.05 -16.34 9.51
C ILE A 6 3.04 -16.76 8.04
N ASP A 7 4.14 -16.48 7.35
CA ASP A 7 4.48 -17.05 6.06
C ASP A 7 4.90 -18.50 6.25
N ARG A 8 3.99 -19.42 5.88
CA ARG A 8 4.20 -20.85 6.07
C ARG A 8 5.32 -21.40 5.19
N HIS A 9 5.60 -20.79 4.04
CA HIS A 9 6.68 -21.25 3.16
C HIS A 9 8.06 -20.89 3.74
N ARG A 10 8.19 -19.73 4.38
CA ARG A 10 9.42 -19.33 5.09
C ARG A 10 9.56 -19.97 6.46
N CYS A 11 8.48 -20.44 7.07
CA CYS A 11 8.51 -21.07 8.38
C CYS A 11 9.28 -22.40 8.31
N ILE A 12 10.46 -22.46 8.91
CA ILE A 12 11.27 -23.69 8.98
C ILE A 12 11.02 -24.51 10.24
N GLY A 13 10.04 -24.12 11.06
CA GLY A 13 9.71 -24.84 12.30
C GLY A 13 10.77 -24.74 13.39
N ALA A 14 11.56 -23.67 13.42
CA ALA A 14 12.59 -23.46 14.45
C ALA A 14 12.01 -23.36 15.88
N GLY A 15 10.72 -23.03 16.03
CA GLY A 15 10.02 -23.04 17.32
C GLY A 15 10.34 -21.88 18.27
N ASN A 16 11.26 -20.97 17.94
CA ASN A 16 11.65 -19.84 18.81
C ASN A 16 10.45 -18.97 19.26
N CYS A 17 9.50 -18.72 18.35
CA CYS A 17 8.28 -17.95 18.65
C CYS A 17 7.39 -18.64 19.69
N ILE A 18 7.23 -19.97 19.62
CA ILE A 18 6.50 -20.76 20.61
C ILE A 18 7.26 -20.75 21.94
N ALA A 19 8.59 -20.86 21.92
CA ALA A 19 9.39 -20.82 23.13
C ALA A 19 9.31 -19.47 23.87
N ILE A 20 9.22 -18.36 23.12
CA ILE A 20 9.18 -17.00 23.68
C ILE A 20 7.76 -16.57 24.05
N ALA A 21 6.76 -16.92 23.23
CA ALA A 21 5.36 -16.56 23.44
C ALA A 21 4.43 -17.77 23.21
N PRO A 22 4.44 -18.77 24.12
CA PRO A 22 3.78 -20.06 23.94
C PRO A 22 2.24 -20.01 23.92
N THR A 23 1.64 -18.92 24.39
CA THR A 23 0.18 -18.71 24.31
C THR A 23 -0.23 -17.95 23.05
N ALA A 24 0.71 -17.24 22.42
CA ALA A 24 0.48 -16.50 21.18
C ALA A 24 0.73 -17.34 19.92
N PHE A 25 1.56 -18.37 20.02
CA PHE A 25 1.93 -19.25 18.92
C PHE A 25 1.82 -20.71 19.33
N ASP A 26 1.34 -21.54 18.42
CA ASP A 26 1.29 -22.98 18.61
C ASP A 26 1.70 -23.70 17.31
N TRP A 27 1.94 -25.00 17.38
CA TRP A 27 2.16 -25.82 16.20
C TRP A 27 0.89 -25.90 15.37
N LEU A 28 1.04 -25.72 14.06
CA LEU A 28 -0.07 -25.80 13.12
C LEU A 28 -0.55 -27.25 13.02
N PRO A 29 -1.81 -27.55 13.37
CA PRO A 29 -2.32 -28.91 13.26
C PRO A 29 -2.29 -29.40 11.80
N GLY A 30 -1.78 -30.61 11.58
CA GLY A 30 -1.75 -31.25 10.26
C GLY A 30 -0.56 -30.87 9.35
N GLU A 31 0.28 -29.91 9.75
CA GLU A 31 1.51 -29.57 9.03
C GLU A 31 2.74 -29.75 9.93
N ILE A 32 3.67 -30.62 9.52
CA ILE A 32 4.89 -30.89 10.29
C ILE A 32 5.80 -29.65 10.28
N LEU A 33 6.29 -29.25 11.46
CA LEU A 33 7.24 -28.16 11.64
C LEU A 33 6.74 -26.79 11.12
N LYS A 34 5.42 -26.55 11.20
CA LYS A 34 4.83 -25.24 10.91
C LYS A 34 4.17 -24.67 12.15
N VAL A 35 4.27 -23.36 12.30
CA VAL A 35 3.70 -22.61 13.42
C VAL A 35 2.45 -21.87 12.96
N ALA A 36 1.45 -21.81 13.83
CA ALA A 36 0.22 -21.03 13.70
C ALA A 36 0.18 -19.92 14.74
N VAL A 37 -0.59 -18.88 14.45
CA VAL A 37 -0.97 -17.86 15.44
C VAL A 37 -2.14 -18.42 16.25
N ALA A 38 -1.99 -18.49 17.56
CA ALA A 38 -3.03 -18.97 18.48
C ALA A 38 -3.85 -17.80 19.02
N ASP A 39 -3.28 -17.00 19.92
CA ASP A 39 -3.92 -15.80 20.47
C ASP A 39 -2.89 -14.71 20.79
N THR A 40 -2.75 -13.72 19.91
CA THR A 40 -1.79 -12.61 20.10
C THR A 40 -2.16 -11.67 21.24
N SER A 41 -3.40 -11.69 21.70
CA SER A 41 -3.85 -10.88 22.84
C SER A 41 -3.48 -11.51 24.19
N SER A 42 -3.02 -12.76 24.19
CA SER A 42 -2.64 -13.50 25.40
C SER A 42 -1.30 -13.10 26.01
N VAL A 43 -0.50 -12.28 25.30
CA VAL A 43 0.83 -11.83 25.74
C VAL A 43 0.97 -10.32 25.61
N GLU A 44 1.89 -9.74 26.39
CA GLU A 44 2.26 -8.34 26.24
C GLU A 44 2.90 -8.07 24.87
N GLU A 45 2.68 -6.87 24.34
CA GLU A 45 3.15 -6.45 23.02
C GLU A 45 4.67 -6.58 22.85
N GLU A 46 5.45 -6.25 23.89
CA GLU A 46 6.91 -6.35 23.84
C GLU A 46 7.38 -7.80 23.70
N LEU A 47 6.73 -8.73 24.42
CA LEU A 47 7.03 -10.15 24.33
C LEU A 47 6.64 -10.72 22.96
N LEU A 48 5.51 -10.24 22.40
CA LEU A 48 5.08 -10.58 21.05
C LEU A 48 6.10 -10.09 20.00
N ARG A 49 6.56 -8.85 20.11
CA ARG A 49 7.61 -8.27 19.24
C ARG A 49 8.90 -9.10 19.31
N GLN A 50 9.34 -9.47 20.51
CA GLN A 50 10.52 -10.31 20.71
C GLN A 50 10.36 -11.69 20.06
N ALA A 51 9.19 -12.32 20.21
CA ALA A 51 8.89 -13.61 19.58
C ALA A 51 8.95 -13.54 18.05
N VAL A 52 8.41 -12.47 17.45
CA VAL A 52 8.48 -12.23 16.00
C VAL A 52 9.93 -12.05 15.53
N LEU A 53 10.70 -11.20 16.20
CA LEU A 53 12.12 -10.94 15.87
C LEU A 53 13.02 -12.16 16.03
N SER A 54 12.63 -13.13 16.87
CA SER A 54 13.37 -14.38 17.08
C SER A 54 13.26 -15.37 15.90
N CYS A 55 12.37 -15.11 14.93
CA CYS A 55 12.20 -15.97 13.78
C CYS A 55 13.39 -15.85 12.83
N PRO A 56 14.23 -16.90 12.68
CA PRO A 56 15.49 -16.79 11.94
C PRO A 56 15.29 -16.55 10.44
N THR A 57 14.15 -16.98 9.90
CA THR A 57 13.79 -16.79 8.49
C THR A 57 12.90 -15.59 8.27
N GLN A 58 12.57 -14.83 9.32
CA GLN A 58 11.58 -13.73 9.29
C GLN A 58 10.25 -14.17 8.65
N ALA A 59 9.82 -15.40 8.96
CA ALA A 59 8.54 -15.94 8.53
C ALA A 59 7.35 -15.29 9.25
N ILE A 60 7.59 -14.66 10.39
CA ILE A 60 6.54 -14.03 11.20
C ILE A 60 6.62 -12.53 10.98
N THR A 61 5.48 -11.89 10.71
CA THR A 61 5.36 -10.43 10.63
C THR A 61 4.40 -9.94 11.70
N LEU A 62 4.74 -8.79 12.29
CA LEU A 62 3.89 -8.05 13.20
C LEU A 62 3.46 -6.79 12.46
N GLU A 63 2.16 -6.62 12.26
CA GLU A 63 1.57 -5.53 11.51
C GLU A 63 0.62 -4.79 12.45
N ASP A 64 0.66 -3.46 12.51
CA ASP A 64 -0.40 -2.74 13.24
C ASP A 64 -1.67 -2.77 12.39
N LEU A 65 -2.82 -3.13 12.96
CA LEU A 65 -4.12 -3.07 12.29
C LEU A 65 -4.42 -1.64 11.79
N GLU A 66 -3.88 -0.62 12.46
CA GLU A 66 -3.94 0.77 11.99
C GLU A 66 -3.04 1.04 10.78
N ASP A 67 -2.06 0.17 10.53
CA ASP A 67 -1.14 0.22 9.40
C ASP A 67 -1.49 -0.80 8.29
N LEU A 68 -2.50 -1.64 8.52
CA LEU A 68 -3.01 -2.58 7.54
C LEU A 68 -3.93 -1.89 6.55
N LEU A 69 -3.69 -2.18 5.28
CA LEU A 69 -4.53 -1.69 4.21
C LEU A 69 -5.82 -2.54 4.17
N PRO A 70 -7.02 -1.94 3.97
CA PRO A 70 -8.32 -2.61 4.15
C PRO A 70 -8.51 -3.97 3.45
N TRP A 71 -7.76 -4.25 2.39
CA TRP A 71 -7.83 -5.49 1.61
C TRP A 71 -6.89 -6.60 2.10
N GLN A 72 -5.88 -6.30 2.92
CA GLN A 72 -5.03 -7.32 3.54
C GLN A 72 -5.81 -8.19 4.55
N LEU A 73 -7.03 -7.78 4.90
CA LEU A 73 -7.98 -8.51 5.74
C LEU A 73 -8.80 -9.55 4.96
N ARG A 74 -8.78 -9.52 3.61
CA ARG A 74 -9.59 -10.39 2.74
C ARG A 74 -8.72 -11.43 2.02
N GLY A 75 -8.42 -12.56 2.66
CA GLY A 75 -8.13 -13.79 1.90
C GLY A 75 -7.02 -14.72 2.39
N THR A 76 -7.39 -15.99 2.47
CA THR A 76 -6.59 -17.20 2.73
C THR A 76 -5.70 -17.58 1.55
N GLN A 77 -4.42 -17.84 1.82
CA GLN A 77 -3.37 -18.19 0.84
C GLN A 77 -3.61 -19.55 0.15
N THR A 78 -3.81 -19.57 -1.16
CA THR A 78 -3.89 -20.79 -1.99
C THR A 78 -2.94 -20.81 -3.20
N ALA A 79 -2.48 -19.64 -3.69
CA ALA A 79 -1.52 -19.55 -4.79
C ALA A 79 -0.06 -19.37 -4.31
N GLU A 80 0.92 -19.94 -5.02
CA GLU A 80 2.33 -19.81 -4.65
C GLU A 80 2.83 -18.35 -4.71
N PRO A 81 3.42 -17.82 -3.63
CA PRO A 81 3.90 -16.44 -3.58
C PRO A 81 5.12 -16.24 -4.50
N ARG A 82 5.05 -15.24 -5.38
CA ARG A 82 6.15 -14.88 -6.30
C ARG A 82 6.79 -13.55 -5.90
N ARG A 83 8.13 -13.51 -5.83
CA ARG A 83 8.86 -12.24 -5.67
C ARG A 83 8.90 -11.49 -6.99
N VAL A 84 8.49 -10.23 -6.95
CA VAL A 84 8.39 -9.34 -8.11
C VAL A 84 8.90 -7.95 -7.75
N VAL A 85 9.35 -7.20 -8.76
CA VAL A 85 9.55 -5.76 -8.63
C VAL A 85 8.43 -5.08 -9.40
N LYS A 86 7.76 -4.13 -8.75
CA LYS A 86 6.66 -3.34 -9.33
C LYS A 86 6.78 -1.91 -8.85
N THR A 87 6.18 -1.00 -9.58
CA THR A 87 5.93 0.36 -9.12
C THR A 87 4.51 0.44 -8.60
N PHE A 88 4.37 0.77 -7.32
CA PHE A 88 3.10 0.88 -6.64
C PHE A 88 2.64 2.33 -6.66
N MET A 89 1.42 2.55 -7.12
CA MET A 89 0.74 3.84 -7.10
C MET A 89 -0.45 3.76 -6.16
N PHE A 90 -0.54 4.74 -5.25
CA PHE A 90 -1.70 4.95 -4.41
C PHE A 90 -2.31 6.31 -4.74
N THR A 91 -3.62 6.35 -4.88
CA THR A 91 -4.38 7.58 -5.11
C THR A 91 -5.48 7.69 -4.07
N ASP A 92 -5.84 8.91 -3.68
CA ASP A 92 -6.93 9.17 -2.74
C ASP A 92 -7.53 10.57 -2.95
N ILE A 93 -8.85 10.70 -2.82
CA ILE A 93 -9.56 11.98 -2.85
C ILE A 93 -9.28 12.75 -1.55
N VAL A 94 -8.78 13.96 -1.70
CA VAL A 94 -8.47 14.83 -0.56
C VAL A 94 -9.74 15.28 0.13
N LYS A 95 -9.80 15.10 1.46
CA LYS A 95 -10.93 15.46 2.32
C LYS A 95 -12.26 14.81 1.89
N SER A 96 -12.21 13.56 1.43
CA SER A 96 -13.37 12.78 1.00
C SER A 96 -14.53 12.81 2.02
N THR A 97 -14.25 12.62 3.32
CA THR A 97 -15.29 12.65 4.37
C THR A 97 -16.03 13.99 4.44
N ALA A 98 -15.30 15.11 4.42
CA ALA A 98 -15.93 16.44 4.44
C ALA A 98 -16.71 16.72 3.14
N LEU A 99 -16.28 16.13 2.03
CA LEU A 99 -16.98 16.24 0.76
C LEU A 99 -18.30 15.46 0.79
N VAL A 100 -18.31 14.23 1.31
CA VAL A 100 -19.52 13.42 1.53
C VAL A 100 -20.53 14.18 2.40
N GLU A 101 -20.08 14.73 3.54
CA GLU A 101 -20.95 15.51 4.44
C GLU A 101 -21.58 16.72 3.75
N ALA A 102 -20.86 17.34 2.81
CA ALA A 102 -21.33 18.54 2.11
C ALA A 102 -22.33 18.25 0.98
N ILE A 103 -22.19 17.11 0.28
CA ILE A 103 -22.99 16.82 -0.93
C ILE A 103 -24.03 15.71 -0.73
N GLY A 104 -23.91 14.93 0.34
CA GLY A 104 -24.77 13.79 0.64
C GLY A 104 -24.41 12.52 -0.14
N ASP A 105 -24.93 11.38 0.32
CA ASP A 105 -24.53 10.04 -0.14
C ASP A 105 -24.81 9.80 -1.63
N GLU A 106 -25.98 10.21 -2.15
CA GLU A 106 -26.37 9.98 -3.55
C GLU A 106 -25.46 10.74 -4.54
N ALA A 107 -25.14 12.00 -4.22
CA ALA A 107 -24.22 12.79 -5.03
C ALA A 107 -22.79 12.28 -4.92
N TRP A 108 -22.40 11.77 -3.74
CA TRP A 108 -21.11 11.13 -3.54
C TRP A 108 -20.96 9.84 -4.35
N GLU A 109 -21.96 8.97 -4.38
CA GLU A 109 -21.95 7.76 -5.21
C GLU A 109 -21.81 8.10 -6.69
N SER A 110 -22.54 9.11 -7.16
CA SER A 110 -22.44 9.61 -8.53
C SER A 110 -21.03 10.16 -8.84
N LEU A 111 -20.45 10.88 -7.89
CA LEU A 111 -19.10 11.42 -8.00
C LEU A 111 -18.05 10.30 -8.07
N LEU A 112 -18.13 9.30 -7.20
CA LEU A 112 -17.24 8.14 -7.20
C LEU A 112 -17.34 7.36 -8.50
N HIS A 113 -18.54 7.16 -9.02
CA HIS A 113 -18.73 6.46 -10.28
C HIS A 113 -18.02 7.16 -11.45
N TRP A 114 -18.14 8.48 -11.53
CA TRP A 114 -17.44 9.28 -12.54
C TRP A 114 -15.92 9.30 -12.30
N HIS A 115 -15.48 9.45 -11.05
CA HIS A 115 -14.08 9.48 -10.66
C HIS A 115 -13.39 8.17 -11.07
N ASP A 116 -13.99 7.03 -10.74
CA ASP A 116 -13.44 5.71 -11.03
C ASP A 116 -13.30 5.47 -12.53
N GLN A 117 -14.30 5.88 -13.33
CA GLN A 117 -14.20 5.79 -14.78
C GLN A 117 -13.10 6.70 -15.34
N THR A 118 -12.99 7.92 -14.82
CA THR A 118 -12.00 8.91 -15.26
C THR A 118 -10.58 8.40 -14.98
N LEU A 119 -10.33 7.80 -13.81
CA LEU A 119 -9.01 7.31 -13.43
C LEU A 119 -8.64 5.97 -14.08
N ARG A 120 -9.63 5.10 -14.35
CA ARG A 120 -9.39 3.81 -15.03
C ARG A 120 -8.88 3.95 -16.46
N SER A 121 -9.25 5.02 -17.16
CA SER A 121 -8.78 5.27 -18.53
C SER A 121 -7.24 5.41 -18.60
N PRO A 122 -6.60 6.32 -17.81
CA PRO A 122 -5.14 6.33 -17.65
C PRO A 122 -4.55 4.99 -17.22
N PHE A 123 -5.15 4.27 -16.25
CA PHE A 123 -4.61 2.98 -15.81
C PHE A 123 -4.45 2.02 -16.98
N VAL A 124 -5.47 1.89 -17.83
CA VAL A 124 -5.42 1.03 -19.01
C VAL A 124 -4.38 1.53 -20.02
N ALA A 125 -4.37 2.83 -20.31
CA ALA A 125 -3.45 3.44 -21.29
C ALA A 125 -1.97 3.19 -20.95
N PHE A 126 -1.64 3.24 -19.66
CA PHE A 126 -0.27 3.04 -19.16
C PHE A 126 0.00 1.63 -18.62
N LYS A 127 -0.88 0.67 -18.91
CA LYS A 127 -0.75 -0.75 -18.50
C LYS A 127 -0.63 -0.94 -16.99
N GLY A 128 -1.29 -0.08 -16.22
CA GLY A 128 -1.47 -0.23 -14.79
C GLY A 128 -2.46 -1.34 -14.46
N ARG A 129 -2.10 -2.18 -13.48
CA ARG A 129 -2.98 -3.21 -12.94
C ARG A 129 -3.65 -2.69 -11.68
N GLU A 130 -4.94 -2.37 -11.77
CA GLU A 130 -5.76 -2.10 -10.58
C GLU A 130 -5.73 -3.34 -9.68
N VAL A 131 -5.24 -3.16 -8.45
CA VAL A 131 -5.19 -4.23 -7.44
C VAL A 131 -6.45 -4.16 -6.59
N VAL A 132 -6.81 -2.94 -6.17
CA VAL A 132 -7.99 -2.68 -5.35
C VAL A 132 -8.44 -1.22 -5.47
N SER A 133 -9.74 -1.01 -5.34
CA SER A 133 -10.37 0.29 -5.08
C SER A 133 -10.71 0.40 -3.59
N THR A 134 -10.38 1.53 -2.97
CA THR A 134 -10.55 1.79 -1.52
C THR A 134 -11.80 2.61 -1.20
N GLY A 135 -12.66 2.84 -2.20
CA GLY A 135 -13.82 3.73 -2.10
C GLY A 135 -13.50 5.10 -2.69
N ASP A 136 -12.62 5.86 -2.04
CA ASP A 136 -12.18 7.20 -2.46
C ASP A 136 -10.80 7.21 -3.15
N GLY A 137 -10.23 6.03 -3.39
CA GLY A 137 -8.87 5.87 -3.85
C GLY A 137 -8.61 4.54 -4.54
N PHE A 138 -7.38 4.39 -5.04
CA PHE A 138 -6.95 3.22 -5.77
C PHE A 138 -5.55 2.79 -5.35
N PHE A 139 -5.31 1.48 -5.40
CA PHE A 139 -3.98 0.90 -5.41
C PHE A 139 -3.73 0.18 -6.73
N ILE A 140 -2.70 0.63 -7.45
CA ILE A 140 -2.34 0.17 -8.78
C ILE A 140 -0.89 -0.31 -8.78
N GLY A 141 -0.61 -1.42 -9.47
CA GLY A 141 0.75 -1.90 -9.73
C GLY A 141 1.15 -1.75 -11.19
N PHE A 142 2.36 -1.26 -11.45
CA PHE A 142 2.95 -1.11 -12.77
C PHE A 142 4.25 -1.90 -12.89
N ASP A 143 4.59 -2.34 -14.11
CA ASP A 143 5.88 -2.96 -14.41
C ASP A 143 7.02 -1.95 -14.63
N SER A 144 6.70 -0.67 -14.80
CA SER A 144 7.65 0.40 -15.09
C SER A 144 7.41 1.62 -14.19
N PRO A 145 8.46 2.21 -13.58
CA PRO A 145 8.37 3.50 -12.90
C PRO A 145 7.88 4.63 -13.82
N ASP A 146 8.41 4.72 -15.04
CA ASP A 146 8.02 5.76 -16.00
C ASP A 146 6.54 5.66 -16.36
N ALA A 147 6.04 4.45 -16.64
CA ALA A 147 4.62 4.24 -16.93
C ALA A 147 3.71 4.66 -15.76
N ALA A 148 4.14 4.42 -14.52
CA ALA A 148 3.40 4.82 -13.33
C ALA A 148 3.39 6.35 -13.15
N ILE A 149 4.53 7.01 -13.37
CA ILE A 149 4.65 8.48 -13.30
C ILE A 149 3.82 9.15 -14.39
N ASP A 150 3.93 8.68 -15.64
CA ASP A 150 3.17 9.24 -16.77
C ASP A 150 1.66 9.02 -16.57
N CYS A 151 1.26 7.88 -15.99
CA CYS A 151 -0.12 7.65 -15.57
C CYS A 151 -0.58 8.65 -14.50
N ALA A 152 0.23 8.91 -13.47
CA ALA A 152 -0.09 9.88 -12.44
C ALA A 152 -0.25 11.30 -13.01
N ILE A 153 0.62 11.70 -13.94
CA ILE A 153 0.54 12.98 -14.66
C ILE A 153 -0.77 13.05 -15.47
N ALA A 154 -1.11 11.99 -16.20
CA ALA A 154 -2.35 11.93 -16.98
C ALA A 154 -3.60 12.04 -16.10
N ILE A 155 -3.60 11.47 -14.91
CA ILE A 155 -4.69 11.60 -13.93
C ILE A 155 -4.86 13.07 -13.52
N GLN A 156 -3.77 13.74 -13.08
CA GLN A 156 -3.86 15.13 -12.63
C GLN A 156 -4.33 16.07 -13.76
N ARG A 157 -3.87 15.83 -15.00
CA ARG A 157 -4.31 16.57 -16.18
C ARG A 157 -5.79 16.33 -16.48
N SER A 158 -6.25 15.08 -16.50
CA SER A 158 -7.65 14.73 -16.76
C SER A 158 -8.61 15.39 -15.76
N LEU A 159 -8.25 15.38 -14.46
CA LEU A 159 -9.05 16.03 -13.42
C LEU A 159 -9.04 17.55 -13.55
N THR A 160 -7.93 18.13 -13.98
CA THR A 160 -7.81 19.58 -14.19
C THR A 160 -8.60 20.06 -15.41
N GLU A 161 -8.55 19.31 -16.52
CA GLU A 161 -9.35 19.54 -17.72
C GLU A 161 -10.85 19.43 -17.39
N HIS A 162 -11.26 18.37 -16.70
CA HIS A 162 -12.66 18.24 -16.30
C HIS A 162 -13.13 19.39 -15.41
N ARG A 163 -12.30 19.85 -14.46
CA ARG A 163 -12.62 21.02 -13.62
C ARG A 163 -12.76 22.29 -14.44
N ARG A 164 -11.97 22.47 -15.50
CA ARG A 164 -12.07 23.62 -16.41
C ARG A 164 -13.39 23.58 -17.19
N ASP A 165 -13.78 22.42 -17.70
CA ASP A 165 -14.91 22.30 -18.62
C ASP A 165 -16.26 22.18 -17.89
N HIS A 166 -16.27 21.56 -16.70
CA HIS A 166 -17.48 21.24 -15.95
C HIS A 166 -17.56 21.93 -14.57
N GLY A 167 -16.55 22.73 -14.21
CA GLY A 167 -16.52 23.54 -13.00
C GLY A 167 -16.04 22.82 -11.73
N PHE A 168 -16.18 21.49 -11.65
CA PHE A 168 -15.79 20.73 -10.46
C PHE A 168 -15.14 19.39 -10.80
N ALA A 169 -14.05 19.10 -10.11
CA ALA A 169 -13.48 17.76 -9.94
C ALA A 169 -12.82 17.71 -8.55
N PRO A 170 -12.88 16.58 -7.83
CA PRO A 170 -12.17 16.42 -6.56
C PRO A 170 -10.66 16.52 -6.78
N GLN A 171 -9.93 16.99 -5.78
CA GLN A 171 -8.48 16.92 -5.80
C GLN A 171 -8.03 15.54 -5.35
N VAL A 172 -7.11 14.96 -6.09
CA VAL A 172 -6.52 13.66 -5.76
C VAL A 172 -5.06 13.86 -5.39
N ARG A 173 -4.62 13.17 -4.34
CA ARG A 173 -3.21 13.04 -3.98
C ARG A 173 -2.68 11.71 -4.51
N ILE A 174 -1.45 11.69 -5.01
CA ILE A 174 -0.85 10.50 -5.63
C ILE A 174 0.53 10.23 -5.02
N GLY A 175 0.81 8.98 -4.65
CA GLY A 175 2.13 8.53 -4.21
C GLY A 175 2.63 7.32 -4.98
N LEU A 176 3.93 7.30 -5.28
CA LEU A 176 4.59 6.31 -6.11
C LEU A 176 5.84 5.73 -5.43
N HIS A 177 5.98 4.41 -5.47
CA HIS A 177 7.22 3.75 -5.04
C HIS A 177 7.46 2.43 -5.79
N ALA A 178 8.61 2.33 -6.45
CA ALA A 178 9.15 1.10 -7.03
C ALA A 178 9.85 0.28 -5.95
N SER A 179 9.41 -0.97 -5.76
CA SER A 179 9.98 -1.84 -4.74
C SER A 179 9.70 -3.31 -5.03
N ALA A 180 10.48 -4.18 -4.37
CA ALA A 180 10.28 -5.61 -4.43
C ALA A 180 9.14 -6.06 -3.48
N ALA A 181 8.14 -6.73 -4.02
CA ALA A 181 7.00 -7.26 -3.27
C ALA A 181 6.80 -8.75 -3.48
N THR A 182 5.94 -9.33 -2.66
CA THR A 182 5.43 -10.68 -2.84
C THR A 182 4.04 -10.57 -3.46
N GLU A 183 3.89 -11.12 -4.66
CA GLU A 183 2.62 -11.24 -5.38
C GLU A 183 1.96 -12.57 -5.03
N ALA A 184 0.70 -12.54 -4.61
CA ALA A 184 -0.12 -13.72 -4.35
C ALA A 184 -1.58 -13.39 -4.64
N GLU A 185 -2.27 -14.23 -5.41
CA GLU A 185 -3.71 -14.08 -5.74
C GLU A 185 -4.08 -12.70 -6.29
N GLY A 186 -3.18 -12.09 -7.08
CA GLY A 186 -3.38 -10.74 -7.62
C GLY A 186 -3.13 -9.60 -6.62
N ASN A 187 -2.86 -9.90 -5.35
CA ASN A 187 -2.48 -8.91 -4.35
C ASN A 187 -0.96 -8.78 -4.21
N PHE A 188 -0.51 -7.65 -3.64
CA PHE A 188 0.89 -7.40 -3.31
C PHE A 188 1.06 -7.19 -1.82
N HIS A 189 2.14 -7.76 -1.28
CA HIS A 189 2.48 -7.66 0.13
C HIS A 189 3.96 -7.31 0.31
N GLY A 190 4.26 -6.67 1.44
CA GLY A 190 5.61 -6.38 1.90
C GLY A 190 5.87 -4.90 2.09
N LYS A 191 7.04 -4.61 2.67
CA LYS A 191 7.47 -3.27 3.08
C LYS A 191 7.26 -2.19 2.01
N GLY A 192 7.58 -2.50 0.75
CA GLY A 192 7.44 -1.58 -0.38
C GLY A 192 6.01 -1.08 -0.64
N VAL A 193 5.00 -1.91 -0.33
CA VAL A 193 3.60 -1.52 -0.49
C VAL A 193 3.21 -0.49 0.58
N HIS A 194 3.64 -0.71 1.83
CA HIS A 194 3.42 0.24 2.92
C HIS A 194 4.21 1.55 2.68
N GLU A 195 5.45 1.47 2.17
CA GLU A 195 6.23 2.64 1.76
C GLU A 195 5.46 3.49 0.75
N ALA A 196 4.95 2.88 -0.32
CA ALA A 196 4.15 3.57 -1.34
C ALA A 196 2.91 4.26 -0.75
N ALA A 197 2.14 3.56 0.09
CA ALA A 197 0.95 4.11 0.74
C ALA A 197 1.29 5.29 1.66
N ARG A 198 2.41 5.23 2.37
CA ARG A 198 2.86 6.31 3.26
C ARG A 198 3.40 7.52 2.47
N ILE A 199 4.03 7.30 1.32
CA ILE A 199 4.39 8.40 0.40
C ILE A 199 3.13 9.10 -0.10
N ALA A 200 2.11 8.36 -0.53
CA ALA A 200 0.83 8.95 -0.96
C ALA A 200 0.14 9.74 0.15
N ALA A 201 0.20 9.27 1.39
CA ALA A 201 -0.39 9.96 2.53
C ALA A 201 0.27 11.32 2.83
N LEU A 202 1.53 11.52 2.42
CA LEU A 202 2.25 12.80 2.55
C LEU A 202 1.91 13.79 1.43
N ALA A 203 1.29 13.34 0.34
CA ALA A 203 0.98 14.19 -0.81
C ALA A 203 -0.21 15.09 -0.52
N GLU A 204 -0.12 16.35 -0.97
CA GLU A 204 -1.21 17.31 -0.96
C GLU A 204 -2.19 17.08 -2.13
N GLY A 205 -3.28 17.83 -2.13
CA GLY A 205 -4.25 17.81 -3.22
C GLY A 205 -3.64 18.30 -4.53
N ALA A 206 -3.80 17.51 -5.59
CA ALA A 206 -3.17 17.74 -6.89
C ALA A 206 -1.63 17.66 -6.85
N GLU A 207 -1.06 16.89 -5.92
CA GLU A 207 0.37 16.58 -5.85
C GLU A 207 0.66 15.13 -6.26
N ILE A 208 1.81 14.91 -6.89
CA ILE A 208 2.39 13.60 -7.16
C ILE A 208 3.70 13.50 -6.38
N LEU A 209 3.77 12.61 -5.40
CA LEU A 209 5.01 12.29 -4.69
C LEU A 209 5.55 10.94 -5.14
N ALA A 210 6.87 10.85 -5.29
CA ALA A 210 7.55 9.61 -5.59
C ALA A 210 8.78 9.43 -4.68
N SER A 211 9.17 8.19 -4.40
CA SER A 211 10.53 7.97 -3.87
C SER A 211 11.55 8.44 -4.92
N ARG A 212 12.68 8.99 -4.48
CA ARG A 212 13.74 9.47 -5.37
C ARG A 212 14.22 8.39 -6.34
N GLU A 213 14.34 7.15 -5.86
CA GLU A 213 14.70 5.99 -6.69
C GLU A 213 13.68 5.73 -7.80
N THR A 214 12.39 5.91 -7.52
CA THR A 214 11.30 5.72 -8.50
C THR A 214 11.33 6.82 -9.56
N ALA A 215 11.57 8.06 -9.15
CA ALA A 215 11.64 9.21 -10.05
C ALA A 215 12.92 9.22 -10.91
N GLY A 216 14.00 8.57 -10.47
CA GLY A 216 15.24 8.48 -11.21
C GLY A 216 15.87 9.85 -11.47
N GLN A 217 16.20 10.15 -12.73
CA GLN A 217 16.85 11.39 -13.15
C GLN A 217 15.91 12.28 -13.98
N ARG A 218 14.62 12.23 -13.68
CA ARG A 218 13.62 13.02 -14.37
C ARG A 218 13.87 14.53 -14.19
N PRO A 219 13.68 15.36 -15.25
CA PRO A 219 13.88 16.79 -15.16
C PRO A 219 12.69 17.52 -14.50
N ASP A 220 11.51 16.91 -14.53
CA ASP A 220 10.22 17.37 -14.00
C ASP A 220 10.05 17.01 -12.51
N GLN A 221 11.14 16.98 -11.73
CA GLN A 221 11.09 16.68 -10.30
C GLN A 221 11.66 17.81 -9.44
N SER A 222 11.14 17.96 -8.24
CA SER A 222 11.70 18.86 -7.23
C SER A 222 13.07 18.38 -6.72
N GLU A 223 13.77 19.25 -6.00
CA GLU A 223 14.87 18.80 -5.15
C GLU A 223 14.36 17.72 -4.15
N PRO A 224 15.15 16.65 -3.90
CA PRO A 224 14.78 15.62 -2.94
C PRO A 224 14.66 16.17 -1.53
N ARG A 225 13.65 15.72 -0.79
CA ARG A 225 13.52 15.94 0.65
C ARG A 225 13.53 14.62 1.40
N THR A 226 14.21 14.62 2.54
CA THR A 226 14.28 13.44 3.42
C THR A 226 13.12 13.44 4.40
N VAL A 227 12.39 12.32 4.47
CA VAL A 227 11.25 12.14 5.37
C VAL A 227 11.38 10.86 6.19
N MET A 228 10.82 10.88 7.39
CA MET A 228 10.61 9.67 8.20
C MET A 228 9.17 9.19 8.00
N LEU A 229 8.99 8.02 7.38
CA LEU A 229 7.67 7.43 7.20
C LEU A 229 7.25 6.70 8.49
N LYS A 230 5.98 6.88 8.91
CA LYS A 230 5.43 6.17 10.07
C LYS A 230 5.65 4.66 9.92
N GLY A 231 6.21 4.03 10.95
CA GLY A 231 6.47 2.59 10.97
C GLY A 231 7.72 2.14 10.19
N ILE A 232 8.49 3.06 9.62
CA ILE A 232 9.68 2.75 8.82
C ILE A 232 10.93 3.33 9.47
N ALA A 233 11.83 2.44 9.89
CA ALA A 233 12.99 2.81 10.68
C ALA A 233 14.03 3.67 9.93
N LYS A 234 14.09 3.57 8.60
CA LYS A 234 15.05 4.32 7.78
C LYS A 234 14.37 5.52 7.12
N PRO A 235 15.01 6.70 7.13
CA PRO A 235 14.53 7.84 6.36
C PRO A 235 14.54 7.51 4.86
N MET A 236 13.64 8.16 4.13
CA MET A 236 13.51 8.01 2.69
C MET A 236 13.59 9.38 2.01
N GLU A 237 14.24 9.44 0.86
CA GLU A 237 14.20 10.63 0.00
C GLU A 237 12.99 10.53 -0.93
N ILE A 238 12.18 11.60 -0.94
CA ILE A 238 11.04 11.75 -1.82
C ILE A 238 11.16 13.04 -2.63
N VAL A 239 10.52 13.06 -3.80
CA VAL A 239 10.43 14.19 -4.71
C VAL A 239 8.99 14.45 -5.09
N SER A 240 8.67 15.69 -5.43
CA SER A 240 7.42 16.05 -6.09
C SER A 240 7.63 16.03 -7.61
N ILE A 241 6.68 15.48 -8.36
CA ILE A 241 6.71 15.45 -9.82
C ILE A 241 5.81 16.56 -10.36
N ASP A 242 6.38 17.43 -11.19
CA ASP A 242 5.64 18.47 -11.89
C ASP A 242 4.85 17.87 -13.06
N TRP A 243 3.54 18.09 -13.05
CA TRP A 243 2.62 17.57 -14.05
C TRP A 243 2.00 18.68 -14.93
N ARG A 244 2.33 19.94 -14.64
CA ARG A 244 1.73 21.11 -15.31
C ARG A 244 2.28 21.38 -16.70
#